data_AF-A0A7J9YRH4-F1
#
_entry.id   AF-A0A7J9YRH4-F1
#
_cell.length_a   1.000
_cell.length_b   1.000
_cell.length_c   1.000
_cell.angle_alpha   90.00
_cell.angle_beta   90.00
_cell.angle_gamma   90.00
#
_symmetry.space_group_name_H-M   'P 1'
#
loop_
_entity.id
_entity.type
_entity.pdbx_description
1 polymer ?
#
loop_
_entity_poly.entity_id
_entity_poly.type
_entity_poly.pdbx_seq_one_letter_code
_entity_poly.pdbx_strand_id
1 'polypeptide(L)'
;MDGTDPVKLNLSIDHLRERLAARGDQIRVITGHLPLRTTDLIDGRFTTLTLLREPVERTLSYLRERQARRPAAGGSREEMYDDLHGLTANEMTKVLVLTPQEMRASMFTPPKLTRDHRERAKEALAGIDAVGLQEHFEEFCDELAARFGWSLGPPVTVNATAPVEVSESFRARIAEDNAFDVELYEFAKWLRHDDGSPHERPGIVGADR
;
A
#
# COMPACT_ATOMS: atom_id res chain seq x y z
N MET A 1 13.12 13.90 -15.64
CA MET A 1 12.20 14.47 -14.63
C MET A 1 12.40 15.97 -14.61
N ASP A 2 11.34 16.76 -14.53
CA ASP A 2 11.30 18.22 -14.72
C ASP A 2 11.74 19.05 -13.50
N GLY A 3 12.53 18.47 -12.60
CA GLY A 3 12.99 19.13 -11.37
C GLY A 3 11.93 19.30 -10.28
N THR A 4 10.72 18.74 -10.46
CA THR A 4 9.70 18.74 -9.41
C THR A 4 10.17 17.97 -8.19
N ASP A 5 9.96 18.55 -7.00
CA ASP A 5 10.25 17.93 -5.71
C ASP A 5 9.65 16.50 -5.64
N PRO A 6 10.45 15.45 -5.35
CA PRO A 6 9.99 14.08 -5.20
C PRO A 6 8.83 13.90 -4.21
N VAL A 7 8.77 14.71 -3.16
CA VAL A 7 7.66 14.72 -2.20
C VAL A 7 6.40 15.20 -2.92
N LYS A 8 6.46 16.34 -3.61
CA LYS A 8 5.34 16.88 -4.39
C LYS A 8 4.87 15.89 -5.46
N LEU A 9 5.78 15.21 -6.15
CA LEU A 9 5.43 14.22 -7.18
C LEU A 9 4.66 13.01 -6.63
N ASN A 10 5.03 12.52 -5.46
CA ASN A 10 4.46 11.27 -4.92
C ASN A 10 3.25 11.47 -4.01
N LEU A 11 3.00 12.70 -3.55
CA LEU A 11 2.06 12.98 -2.47
C LEU A 11 1.06 14.10 -2.77
N SER A 12 1.35 15.02 -3.70
CA SER A 12 0.50 16.22 -3.89
C SER A 12 -0.70 15.95 -4.80
N ILE A 13 -1.89 15.97 -4.21
CA ILE A 13 -3.18 15.90 -4.93
C ILE A 13 -3.35 17.11 -5.84
N ASP A 14 -2.97 18.30 -5.39
CA ASP A 14 -3.07 19.52 -6.21
C ASP A 14 -2.15 19.44 -7.42
N HIS A 15 -0.93 18.92 -7.26
CA HIS A 15 -0.06 18.68 -8.39
C HIS A 15 -0.66 17.66 -9.37
N LEU A 16 -1.25 16.58 -8.86
CA LEU A 16 -1.93 15.59 -9.68
C LEU A 16 -3.05 16.23 -10.51
N ARG A 17 -3.89 17.07 -9.89
CA ARG A 17 -4.97 17.81 -10.56
C ARG A 17 -4.43 18.74 -11.65
N GLU A 18 -3.39 19.52 -11.33
CA GLU A 18 -2.73 20.40 -12.31
C GLU A 18 -2.27 19.61 -13.55
N ARG A 19 -1.67 18.43 -13.36
CA ARG A 19 -1.18 17.59 -14.46
C ARG A 19 -2.31 16.94 -15.25
N LEU A 20 -3.36 16.46 -14.58
CA LEU A 20 -4.52 15.88 -15.26
C LEU A 20 -5.28 16.93 -16.08
N ALA A 21 -5.43 18.15 -15.55
CA ALA A 21 -6.02 19.24 -16.32
C ALA A 21 -5.17 19.63 -17.54
N ALA A 22 -3.84 19.63 -17.41
CA ALA A 22 -2.94 20.05 -18.48
C ALA A 22 -2.74 18.99 -19.58
N ARG A 23 -2.78 17.69 -19.25
CA ARG A 23 -2.39 16.60 -20.16
C ARG A 23 -3.00 15.24 -19.79
N GLY A 24 -4.20 15.21 -19.21
CA GLY A 24 -4.85 13.99 -18.75
C GLY A 24 -5.08 12.95 -19.85
N ASP A 25 -5.28 13.39 -21.09
CA ASP A 25 -5.42 12.54 -22.28
C ASP A 25 -4.13 11.77 -22.65
N GLN A 26 -2.98 12.29 -22.21
CA GLN A 26 -1.65 11.69 -22.41
C GLN A 26 -1.22 10.82 -21.23
N ILE A 27 -1.85 10.97 -20.06
CA ILE A 27 -1.52 10.21 -18.86
C ILE A 27 -2.23 8.85 -18.92
N ARG A 28 -1.44 7.77 -18.86
CA ARG A 28 -1.95 6.39 -18.86
C ARG A 28 -1.91 5.73 -17.49
N VAL A 29 -0.98 6.14 -16.64
CA VAL A 29 -0.76 5.57 -15.30
C VAL A 29 -0.46 6.70 -14.33
N ILE A 30 -1.09 6.64 -13.16
CA ILE A 30 -0.80 7.49 -12.01
C ILE A 30 -0.27 6.56 -10.91
N THR A 31 0.89 6.88 -10.36
CA THR A 31 1.51 6.12 -9.28
C THR A 31 2.17 7.07 -8.28
N GLY A 32 2.19 6.69 -7.02
CA GLY A 32 2.70 7.48 -5.91
C GLY A 32 2.20 6.95 -4.57
N HIS A 33 2.52 7.64 -3.50
CA HIS A 33 2.00 7.38 -2.16
C HIS A 33 0.63 8.05 -1.99
N LEU A 34 -0.30 7.72 -2.88
CA LEU A 34 -1.64 8.29 -2.94
C LEU A 34 -2.62 7.32 -2.28
N PRO A 35 -3.31 7.71 -1.19
CA PRO A 35 -4.40 6.91 -0.64
C PRO A 35 -5.49 6.64 -1.68
N LEU A 36 -6.20 5.51 -1.56
CA LEU A 36 -7.22 5.07 -2.54
C LEU A 36 -8.27 6.15 -2.82
N ARG A 37 -8.69 6.86 -1.76
CA ARG A 37 -9.67 7.96 -1.80
C ARG A 37 -9.20 9.21 -2.55
N THR A 38 -7.98 9.21 -3.09
CA THR A 38 -7.54 10.22 -4.07
C THR A 38 -8.45 10.22 -5.30
N THR A 39 -9.01 9.07 -5.68
CA THR A 39 -9.97 8.95 -6.79
C THR A 39 -11.25 9.77 -6.57
N ASP A 40 -11.68 9.94 -5.31
CA ASP A 40 -12.83 10.79 -4.94
C ASP A 40 -12.52 12.30 -5.06
N LEU A 41 -11.25 12.66 -5.28
CA LEU A 41 -10.75 14.03 -5.31
C LEU A 41 -10.33 14.49 -6.70
N ILE A 42 -10.33 13.63 -7.71
CA ILE A 42 -9.90 13.94 -9.07
C ILE A 42 -10.97 13.52 -10.07
N ASP A 43 -11.15 14.31 -11.11
CA ASP A 43 -12.14 14.03 -12.14
C ASP A 43 -11.68 12.91 -13.06
N GLY A 44 -12.58 11.98 -13.38
CA GLY A 44 -12.33 10.91 -14.35
C GLY A 44 -12.84 9.56 -13.87
N ARG A 45 -12.70 8.56 -14.74
CA ARG A 45 -12.86 7.15 -14.38
C ARG A 45 -11.48 6.52 -14.34
N PHE A 46 -11.14 5.89 -13.24
CA PHE A 46 -9.84 5.28 -13.02
C PHE A 46 -10.02 3.79 -12.80
N THR A 47 -9.14 3.00 -13.40
CA THR A 47 -8.90 1.63 -12.96
C THR A 47 -7.90 1.69 -11.81
N THR A 48 -8.29 1.17 -10.65
CA THR A 48 -7.50 1.14 -9.43
C THR A 48 -6.79 -0.20 -9.30
N LEU A 49 -5.49 -0.15 -8.98
CA LEU A 49 -4.66 -1.33 -8.81
C LEU A 49 -3.89 -1.18 -7.51
N THR A 50 -3.72 -2.26 -6.76
CA THR A 50 -2.83 -2.27 -5.59
C THR A 50 -2.07 -3.58 -5.48
N LEU A 51 -0.89 -3.53 -4.87
CA LEU A 51 -0.17 -4.71 -4.41
C LEU A 51 0.07 -4.59 -2.91
N LEU A 52 -0.32 -5.65 -2.19
CA LEU A 52 0.03 -5.81 -0.79
C LEU A 52 1.26 -6.72 -0.67
N ARG A 53 1.91 -6.68 0.49
CA ARG A 53 3.06 -7.52 0.83
C ARG A 53 2.89 -8.02 2.25
N GLU A 54 3.46 -9.17 2.57
CA GLU A 54 3.46 -9.68 3.94
C GLU A 54 3.97 -8.58 4.90
N PRO A 55 3.18 -8.17 5.93
CA PRO A 55 3.47 -6.98 6.73
C PRO A 55 4.81 -6.99 7.46
N VAL A 56 5.23 -8.15 7.97
CA VAL A 56 6.51 -8.28 8.68
C VAL A 56 7.67 -8.11 7.70
N GLU A 57 7.66 -8.81 6.57
CA GLU A 57 8.67 -8.71 5.52
C GLU A 57 8.69 -7.34 4.86
N ARG A 58 7.54 -6.68 4.71
CA ARG A 58 7.45 -5.28 4.29
C ARG A 58 8.23 -4.37 5.24
N THR A 59 7.99 -4.52 6.55
CA THR A 59 8.66 -3.72 7.59
C THR A 59 10.16 -3.99 7.62
N LEU A 60 10.57 -5.27 7.61
CA LEU A 60 11.98 -5.67 7.59
C LEU A 60 12.68 -5.14 6.33
N SER A 61 12.01 -5.17 5.18
CA SER A 61 12.54 -4.61 3.93
C SER A 61 12.79 -3.11 4.03
N TYR A 62 11.87 -2.36 4.65
CA TYR A 62 12.03 -0.93 4.87
C TYR A 62 13.22 -0.63 5.81
N LEU A 63 13.36 -1.40 6.90
CA LEU A 63 14.51 -1.27 7.81
C LEU A 63 15.84 -1.55 7.10
N ARG A 64 15.90 -2.57 6.22
CA ARG A 64 17.09 -2.88 5.40
C ARG A 64 17.45 -1.73 4.46
N GLU A 65 16.47 -1.17 3.76
CA GLU A 65 16.69 -0.03 2.88
C GLU A 65 17.22 1.19 3.65
N ARG A 66 16.62 1.49 4.81
CA ARG A 66 17.04 2.62 5.67
C ARG A 66 18.46 2.44 6.19
N GLN A 67 18.81 1.23 6.62
CA GLN A 67 20.17 0.88 7.05
C GLN A 67 21.17 1.06 5.90
N ALA A 68 20.84 0.59 4.69
CA ALA A 68 21.69 0.74 3.50
C ALA A 68 21.90 2.22 3.11
N ARG A 69 20.88 3.07 3.31
CA ARG A 69 20.96 4.53 3.07
C ARG A 69 21.70 5.29 4.17
N ARG A 70 21.83 4.73 5.38
CA ARG A 70 22.48 5.35 6.54
C ARG A 70 23.45 4.41 7.25
N PRO A 71 24.49 3.89 6.56
CA PRO A 71 25.40 2.90 7.14
C PRO A 71 26.19 3.46 8.35
N ALA A 72 26.43 4.77 8.39
CA ALA A 72 27.16 5.44 9.46
C ALA A 72 26.34 5.73 10.73
N ALA A 73 25.01 5.51 10.72
CA ALA A 73 24.16 5.83 11.87
C ALA A 73 24.36 4.89 13.06
N GLY A 74 24.98 3.71 12.84
CA GLY A 74 25.07 2.67 13.88
C GLY A 74 23.69 2.15 14.30
N GLY A 75 23.67 1.13 15.15
CA GLY A 75 22.44 0.59 15.74
C GLY A 75 21.93 -0.72 15.13
N SER A 76 21.26 -1.49 15.98
CA SER A 76 20.49 -2.67 15.64
C SER A 76 19.20 -2.30 14.89
N ARG A 77 18.58 -3.29 14.24
CA ARG A 77 17.30 -3.10 13.54
C ARG A 77 16.16 -2.81 14.50
N GLU A 78 16.24 -3.34 15.72
CA GLU A 78 15.26 -3.11 16.79
C GLU A 78 15.31 -1.65 17.24
N GLU A 79 16.50 -1.07 17.44
CA GLU A 79 16.66 0.36 17.76
C GLU A 79 16.15 1.24 16.61
N MET A 80 16.48 0.90 15.35
CA MET A 80 15.95 1.64 14.19
C MET A 80 14.43 1.54 14.07
N TYR A 81 13.84 0.43 14.52
CA TYR A 81 12.41 0.21 14.52
C TYR A 81 11.72 1.01 15.64
N ASP A 82 12.32 1.07 16.82
CA ASP A 82 11.84 1.88 17.94
C ASP A 82 11.78 3.36 17.57
N ASP A 83 12.78 3.88 16.85
CA ASP A 83 12.78 5.25 16.33
C ASP A 83 11.64 5.56 15.35
N LEU A 84 11.07 4.52 14.73
CA LEU A 84 9.98 4.62 13.74
C LEU A 84 8.63 4.21 14.31
N HIS A 85 8.59 3.75 15.56
CA HIS A 85 7.44 3.12 16.14
C HIS A 85 6.21 4.04 16.07
N GLY A 86 5.11 3.52 15.52
CA GLY A 86 3.88 4.26 15.25
C GLY A 86 3.84 5.05 13.94
N LEU A 87 4.98 5.48 13.39
CA LEU A 87 5.03 6.21 12.12
C LEU A 87 4.81 5.30 10.91
N THR A 88 5.36 4.09 10.93
CA THR A 88 5.31 3.14 9.81
C THR A 88 4.38 1.95 10.05
N ALA A 89 3.67 1.95 11.16
CA ALA A 89 2.76 0.87 11.53
C ALA A 89 1.46 0.95 10.73
N ASN A 90 0.98 -0.19 10.23
CA ASN A 90 -0.30 -0.34 9.54
C ASN A 90 -0.46 0.57 8.29
N GLU A 91 0.63 0.79 7.55
CA GLU A 91 0.64 1.68 6.39
C GLU A 91 -0.25 1.19 5.24
N MET A 92 -0.33 -0.13 5.00
CA MET A 92 -1.20 -0.65 3.94
C MET A 92 -2.68 -0.39 4.26
N THR A 93 -3.07 -0.52 5.53
CA THR A 93 -4.40 -0.16 6.01
C THR A 93 -4.64 1.34 5.89
N LYS A 94 -3.70 2.18 6.35
CA LYS A 94 -3.82 3.65 6.31
C LYS A 94 -4.14 4.16 4.90
N VAL A 95 -3.41 3.69 3.87
CA VAL A 95 -3.62 4.15 2.49
C VAL A 95 -4.99 3.78 1.92
N LEU A 96 -5.68 2.79 2.48
CA LEU A 96 -7.04 2.41 2.05
C LEU A 96 -8.14 3.18 2.78
N VAL A 97 -7.90 3.58 4.03
CA VAL A 97 -8.95 4.13 4.91
C VAL A 97 -8.94 5.64 5.04
N LEU A 98 -7.81 6.29 4.72
CA LEU A 98 -7.66 7.74 4.83
C LEU A 98 -8.76 8.45 4.04
N THR A 99 -9.51 9.28 4.75
CA THR A 99 -10.56 10.10 4.16
C THR A 99 -9.94 11.33 3.46
N PRO A 100 -10.64 11.92 2.48
CA PRO A 100 -10.24 13.19 1.89
C PRO A 100 -9.96 14.31 2.91
N GLN A 101 -10.68 14.32 4.04
CA GLN A 101 -10.47 15.30 5.10
C GLN A 101 -9.14 15.07 5.84
N GLU A 102 -8.83 13.81 6.20
CA GLU A 102 -7.57 13.44 6.85
C GLU A 102 -6.37 13.67 5.93
N MET A 103 -6.51 13.37 4.63
CA MET A 103 -5.49 13.65 3.63
C MET A 103 -5.15 15.14 3.53
N ARG A 104 -6.15 16.03 3.69
CA ARG A 104 -5.97 17.49 3.67
C ARG A 104 -5.40 18.03 4.99
N ALA A 105 -5.67 17.38 6.12
CA ALA A 105 -5.25 17.87 7.43
C ALA A 105 -3.73 17.69 7.65
N SER A 106 -3.18 16.52 7.33
CA SER A 106 -1.73 16.25 7.25
C SER A 106 -1.53 14.76 6.96
N MET A 107 -0.81 14.41 5.89
CA MET A 107 -0.38 13.02 5.68
C MET A 107 0.61 12.51 6.74
N PHE A 108 1.17 13.41 7.56
CA PHE A 108 2.12 13.07 8.61
C PHE A 108 1.47 12.94 10.00
N THR A 109 0.15 13.16 10.11
CA THR A 109 -0.60 12.92 11.35
C THR A 109 -1.61 11.81 11.10
N PRO A 110 -1.14 10.55 11.04
CA PRO A 110 -2.00 9.44 10.71
C PRO A 110 -3.12 9.28 11.76
N PRO A 111 -4.33 8.92 11.33
CA PRO A 111 -5.43 8.69 12.26
C PRO A 111 -5.10 7.52 13.19
N LYS A 112 -5.60 7.60 14.42
CA LYS A 112 -5.58 6.45 15.32
C LYS A 112 -6.50 5.38 14.74
N LEU A 113 -5.91 4.29 14.25
CA LEU A 113 -6.69 3.19 13.67
C LEU A 113 -7.56 2.53 14.73
N THR A 114 -8.74 2.11 14.29
CA THR A 114 -9.76 1.44 15.10
C THR A 114 -10.27 0.22 14.32
N ARG A 115 -11.08 -0.60 14.97
CA ARG A 115 -11.76 -1.74 14.31
C ARG A 115 -12.64 -1.29 13.13
N ASP A 116 -13.24 -0.11 13.19
CA ASP A 116 -14.03 0.44 12.08
C ASP A 116 -13.16 0.66 10.83
N HIS A 117 -11.98 1.25 11.02
CA HIS A 117 -11.01 1.42 9.93
C HIS A 117 -10.63 0.10 9.29
N ARG A 118 -10.49 -0.96 10.09
CA ARG A 118 -10.18 -2.30 9.58
C ARG A 118 -11.21 -2.84 8.61
N GLU A 119 -12.50 -2.78 8.98
CA GLU A 119 -13.55 -3.29 8.09
C GLU A 119 -13.67 -2.42 6.84
N ARG A 120 -13.57 -1.10 6.99
CA ARG A 120 -13.51 -0.18 5.85
C ARG A 120 -12.32 -0.44 4.93
N ALA A 121 -11.17 -0.87 5.46
CA ALA A 121 -10.01 -1.24 4.65
C ALA A 121 -10.28 -2.50 3.82
N LYS A 122 -10.94 -3.51 4.40
CA LYS A 122 -11.34 -4.74 3.70
C LYS A 122 -12.37 -4.44 2.61
N GLU A 123 -13.38 -3.63 2.91
CA GLU A 123 -14.37 -3.16 1.94
C GLU A 123 -13.71 -2.38 0.79
N ALA A 124 -12.81 -1.45 1.14
CA ALA A 124 -12.04 -0.69 0.16
C ALA A 124 -11.20 -1.61 -0.73
N LEU A 125 -10.48 -2.58 -0.14
CA LEU A 125 -9.66 -3.53 -0.88
C LEU A 125 -10.50 -4.38 -1.84
N ALA A 126 -11.65 -4.86 -1.40
CA ALA A 126 -12.57 -5.64 -2.23
C ALA A 126 -13.19 -4.82 -3.39
N GLY A 127 -13.19 -3.49 -3.28
CA GLY A 127 -13.64 -2.58 -4.32
C GLY A 127 -12.56 -2.16 -5.33
N ILE A 128 -11.29 -2.51 -5.11
CA ILE A 128 -10.20 -2.20 -6.05
C ILE A 128 -10.30 -3.11 -7.28
N ASP A 129 -10.08 -2.57 -8.47
CA ASP A 129 -10.28 -3.31 -9.72
C ASP A 129 -9.35 -4.52 -9.83
N ALA A 130 -8.09 -4.41 -9.43
CA ALA A 130 -7.19 -5.55 -9.31
C ALA A 130 -6.27 -5.46 -8.08
N VAL A 131 -6.16 -6.57 -7.35
CA VAL A 131 -5.38 -6.69 -6.11
C VAL A 131 -4.35 -7.80 -6.29
N GLY A 132 -3.07 -7.45 -6.11
CA GLY A 132 -1.94 -8.37 -6.17
C GLY A 132 -1.27 -8.57 -4.82
N LEU A 133 -0.43 -9.60 -4.75
CA LEU A 133 0.50 -9.83 -3.64
C LEU A 133 1.92 -9.74 -4.20
N GLN A 134 2.82 -9.06 -3.49
CA GLN A 134 4.20 -8.84 -3.91
C GLN A 134 4.97 -10.15 -4.12
N GLU A 135 4.64 -11.19 -3.35
CA GLU A 135 5.23 -12.53 -3.45
C GLU A 135 4.84 -13.24 -4.76
N HIS A 136 3.76 -12.80 -5.40
CA HIS A 136 3.22 -13.27 -6.67
C HIS A 136 3.22 -12.16 -7.73
N PHE A 137 4.25 -11.30 -7.72
CA PHE A 137 4.34 -10.11 -8.58
C PHE A 137 4.23 -10.44 -10.08
N GLU A 138 4.95 -11.48 -10.52
CA GLU A 138 4.96 -11.87 -11.94
C GLU A 138 3.57 -12.34 -12.41
N GLU A 139 2.91 -13.18 -11.61
CA GLU A 139 1.54 -13.62 -11.87
C GLU A 139 0.56 -12.43 -11.93
N PHE A 140 0.75 -11.43 -11.05
CA PHE A 140 -0.06 -10.22 -11.10
C PHE A 140 0.21 -9.40 -12.37
N CYS A 141 1.47 -9.27 -12.81
CA CYS A 141 1.79 -8.62 -14.09
C CYS A 141 1.13 -9.33 -15.28
N ASP A 142 1.14 -10.66 -15.30
CA ASP A 142 0.48 -11.45 -16.35
C ASP A 142 -1.04 -11.24 -16.34
N GLU A 143 -1.66 -11.16 -15.16
CA GLU A 143 -3.08 -10.83 -15.00
C GLU A 143 -3.40 -9.44 -15.56
N LEU A 144 -2.60 -8.43 -15.23
CA LEU A 144 -2.79 -7.07 -15.73
C LEU A 144 -2.60 -6.98 -17.25
N ALA A 145 -1.60 -7.68 -17.79
CA ALA A 145 -1.36 -7.77 -19.22
C ALA A 145 -2.55 -8.40 -19.94
N ALA A 146 -3.08 -9.51 -19.43
CA ALA A 146 -4.24 -10.19 -19.99
C ALA A 146 -5.53 -9.36 -19.88
N ARG A 147 -5.77 -8.72 -18.73
CA ARG A 147 -7.01 -8.00 -18.44
C ARG A 147 -7.09 -6.64 -19.12
N PHE A 148 -5.98 -5.91 -19.19
CA PHE A 148 -5.95 -4.53 -19.69
C PHE A 148 -5.20 -4.37 -21.02
N GLY A 149 -4.67 -5.47 -21.58
CA GLY A 149 -3.90 -5.43 -22.83
C GLY A 149 -2.56 -4.71 -22.69
N TRP A 150 -1.99 -4.68 -21.48
CA TRP A 150 -0.74 -3.98 -21.21
C TRP A 150 0.47 -4.77 -21.72
N SER A 151 1.42 -4.06 -22.32
CA SER A 151 2.74 -4.61 -22.68
C SER A 151 3.78 -4.15 -21.65
N LEU A 152 3.88 -4.88 -20.54
CA LEU A 152 4.74 -4.51 -19.41
C LEU A 152 6.23 -4.85 -19.62
N GLY A 153 6.54 -5.73 -20.57
CA GLY A 153 7.89 -6.28 -20.73
C GLY A 153 8.27 -7.23 -19.58
N PRO A 154 9.53 -7.69 -19.52
CA PRO A 154 9.98 -8.56 -18.44
C PRO A 154 10.02 -7.80 -17.10
N PRO A 155 9.65 -8.44 -15.98
CA PRO A 155 9.80 -7.86 -14.65
C PRO A 155 11.24 -7.42 -14.37
N VAL A 156 11.40 -6.21 -13.81
CA VAL A 156 12.70 -5.72 -13.36
C VAL A 156 12.70 -5.71 -11.84
N THR A 157 13.61 -6.49 -11.24
CA THR A 157 13.79 -6.49 -9.79
C THR A 157 14.64 -5.30 -9.37
N VAL A 158 14.05 -4.40 -8.58
CA VAL A 158 14.73 -3.25 -7.97
C VAL A 158 14.62 -3.35 -6.44
N ASN A 159 15.61 -2.82 -5.72
CA ASN A 159 15.65 -2.82 -4.25
C ASN A 159 15.65 -4.21 -3.59
N ALA A 160 16.15 -5.23 -4.29
CA ALA A 160 16.40 -6.54 -3.70
C ALA A 160 17.44 -6.41 -2.58
N THR A 161 17.02 -6.71 -1.35
CA THR A 161 17.87 -6.75 -0.18
C THR A 161 17.96 -8.20 0.29
N ALA A 162 19.17 -8.68 0.60
CA ALA A 162 19.36 -10.04 1.08
C ALA A 162 18.51 -10.29 2.34
N PRO A 163 17.83 -11.46 2.45
CA PRO A 163 17.18 -11.85 3.68
C PRO A 163 18.19 -11.84 4.83
N VAL A 164 17.79 -11.29 5.97
CA VAL A 164 18.61 -11.34 7.19
C VAL A 164 17.74 -11.92 8.28
N GLU A 165 18.27 -12.93 8.95
CA GLU A 165 17.63 -13.54 10.11
C GLU A 165 17.48 -12.50 11.23
N VAL A 166 16.27 -12.40 11.75
CA VAL A 166 15.89 -11.60 12.91
C VAL A 166 15.26 -12.52 13.93
N SER A 167 15.24 -12.12 15.21
CA SER A 167 14.65 -12.94 16.26
C SER A 167 13.14 -13.13 16.02
N GLU A 168 12.62 -14.31 16.34
CA GLU A 168 11.18 -14.58 16.29
C GLU A 168 10.38 -13.64 17.20
N SER A 169 10.95 -13.24 18.34
CA SER A 169 10.36 -12.21 19.22
C SER A 169 10.22 -10.86 18.52
N PHE A 170 11.18 -10.47 17.68
CA PHE A 170 11.10 -9.22 16.94
C PHE A 170 10.09 -9.31 15.80
N ARG A 171 10.04 -10.45 15.08
CA ARG A 171 8.99 -10.70 14.07
C ARG A 171 7.59 -10.62 14.69
N ALA A 172 7.38 -11.26 15.84
CA ALA A 172 6.11 -11.24 16.56
C ALA A 172 5.72 -9.82 17.00
N ARG A 173 6.67 -9.03 17.50
CA ARG A 173 6.45 -7.62 17.85
C ARG A 173 6.03 -6.80 16.63
N ILE A 174 6.74 -6.93 15.50
CA ILE A 174 6.37 -6.23 14.26
C ILE A 174 4.96 -6.62 13.82
N ALA A 175 4.59 -7.90 13.92
CA ALA A 175 3.25 -8.37 13.57
C ALA A 175 2.16 -7.78 14.49
N GLU A 176 2.42 -7.69 15.79
CA GLU A 176 1.52 -7.06 16.77
C GLU A 176 1.31 -5.57 16.47
N ASP A 177 2.40 -4.83 16.26
CA ASP A 177 2.35 -3.40 15.91
C ASP A 177 1.66 -3.16 14.56
N ASN A 178 1.67 -4.15 13.66
CA ASN A 178 1.02 -4.13 12.34
C ASN A 178 -0.22 -5.02 12.25
N ALA A 179 -0.94 -5.26 13.35
CA ALA A 179 -2.05 -6.21 13.39
C ALA A 179 -3.16 -5.94 12.36
N PHE A 180 -3.43 -4.67 12.01
CA PHE A 180 -4.42 -4.35 10.98
C PHE A 180 -3.94 -4.72 9.58
N ASP A 181 -2.67 -4.49 9.28
CA ASP A 181 -2.05 -4.92 8.01
C ASP A 181 -1.99 -6.45 7.90
N VAL A 182 -1.75 -7.16 9.01
CA VAL A 182 -1.79 -8.64 9.05
C VAL A 182 -3.18 -9.15 8.69
N GLU A 183 -4.23 -8.63 9.34
CA GLU A 183 -5.60 -9.02 8.99
C GLU A 183 -5.99 -8.64 7.55
N LEU A 184 -5.55 -7.47 7.07
CA LEU A 184 -5.81 -7.02 5.70
C LEU A 184 -5.12 -7.92 4.67
N TYR A 185 -3.87 -8.32 4.95
CA TYR A 185 -3.09 -9.20 4.07
C TYR A 185 -3.69 -10.61 3.99
N GLU A 186 -4.14 -11.17 5.12
CA GLU A 186 -4.85 -12.46 5.11
C GLU A 186 -6.19 -12.38 4.36
N PHE A 187 -6.91 -11.26 4.49
CA PHE A 187 -8.11 -11.02 3.68
C PHE A 187 -7.79 -10.90 2.18
N ALA A 188 -6.67 -10.28 1.82
CA ALA A 188 -6.21 -10.19 0.43
C ALA A 188 -5.84 -11.55 -0.16
N LYS A 189 -5.19 -12.42 0.62
CA LYS A 189 -4.94 -13.82 0.24
C LYS A 189 -6.25 -14.55 -0.03
N TRP A 190 -7.24 -14.41 0.86
CA TRP A 190 -8.56 -14.99 0.66
C TRP A 190 -9.21 -14.49 -0.65
N LEU A 191 -9.18 -13.18 -0.93
CA LEU A 191 -9.70 -12.60 -2.17
C LEU A 191 -9.04 -13.15 -3.44
N ARG A 192 -7.77 -13.58 -3.39
CA ARG A 192 -7.07 -14.15 -4.54
C ARG A 192 -7.23 -15.65 -4.70
N HIS A 193 -7.50 -16.36 -3.61
CA HIS A 193 -7.70 -17.82 -3.63
C HIS A 193 -9.14 -18.21 -3.96
N ASP A 194 -10.11 -17.41 -3.51
CA ASP A 194 -11.51 -17.59 -3.84
C ASP A 194 -11.80 -16.79 -5.12
N ASP A 195 -12.23 -17.45 -6.20
CA ASP A 195 -12.50 -16.87 -7.52
C ASP A 195 -13.77 -15.97 -7.51
N GLY A 196 -13.98 -15.20 -6.44
CA GLY A 196 -15.15 -14.34 -6.23
C GLY A 196 -16.45 -15.11 -5.96
N SER A 197 -16.41 -16.36 -5.48
CA SER A 197 -17.63 -17.07 -5.07
C SER A 197 -18.30 -16.33 -3.90
N PRO A 198 -19.61 -15.98 -3.97
CA PRO A 198 -20.24 -15.11 -2.96
C PRO A 198 -20.45 -15.78 -1.60
N HIS A 199 -20.07 -17.05 -1.42
CA HIS A 199 -20.72 -17.90 -0.43
C HIS A 199 -20.18 -17.82 1.00
N GLU A 200 -19.06 -17.18 1.29
CA GLU A 200 -18.64 -16.96 2.68
C GLU A 200 -17.62 -15.82 2.77
N ARG A 201 -18.09 -14.56 2.70
CA ARG A 201 -17.24 -13.38 2.95
C ARG A 201 -16.93 -13.31 4.45
N PRO A 202 -15.66 -13.43 4.91
CA PRO A 202 -15.35 -13.29 6.32
C PRO A 202 -15.45 -11.82 6.74
N GLY A 203 -16.45 -11.47 7.56
CA GLY A 203 -16.40 -10.28 8.41
C GLY A 203 -17.00 -8.97 7.88
N ILE A 204 -17.53 -8.90 6.65
CA ILE A 204 -18.26 -7.71 6.20
C ILE A 204 -19.67 -7.75 6.81
N VAL A 205 -19.84 -7.14 7.99
CA VAL A 205 -21.17 -6.92 8.56
C VAL A 205 -21.86 -5.85 7.73
N GLY A 206 -22.78 -6.29 6.87
CA GLY A 206 -23.54 -5.41 5.99
C GLY A 206 -24.23 -4.30 6.77
N ALA A 207 -23.95 -3.05 6.38
CA ALA A 207 -24.79 -1.91 6.69
C ALA A 207 -26.08 -2.03 5.85
N ASP A 208 -27.10 -2.67 6.42
CA ASP A 208 -28.48 -2.51 5.97
C ASP A 208 -28.93 -1.08 6.30
N ARG A 209 -29.00 -0.21 5.28
CA ARG A 209 -30.13 0.68 4.89
C ARG A 209 -29.68 1.91 4.11
#